data_AF-A0A5F1ZRC0-F1
#
_entry.id   AF-A0A5F1ZRC0-F1
#
_cell.length_a   1.000
_cell.length_b   1.000
_cell.length_c   1.000
_cell.angle_alpha   90.00
_cell.angle_beta   90.00
_cell.angle_gamma   90.00
#
_symmetry.space_group_name_H-M   'P 1'
#
loop_
_entity.id
_entity.type
_entity.pdbx_description
1 polymer ?
#
loop_
_entity_poly.entity_id
_entity_poly.type
_entity_poly.pdbx_seq_one_letter_code
_entity_poly.pdbx_strand_id
1 'polypeptide(L)'
;MRYPLFRWFSGVCLFVLLVDCAIKTKNPGDPSSLEFYENAIISCLLDSCNQEVLISGGSLVVEESSLTLFISLPKAPSSSASYSFSISNPSLATVTPSVLVFTASNYNTAQTIQILANADDTDTVDNSFTLDILDPQDLTIHYSLKQKDNDRYLFATNPSYAGNFSANFADAICSTEVSGHPTLPSGSYKALEVSGTIRRASAPQINWVLKPNMQYWDIATSAKAYDTDANGYFLDSSGNGISSSGVGFWTGLNADWTTGSNCSGWTSNSNTVLGVDGNQSDATISGVSSVAVACDSVLSLICVQQ
;
A
#
# COMPACT_ATOMS: atom_id res chain seq x y z
N MET A 1 14.10 29.16 82.89
CA MET A 1 14.86 30.33 82.39
C MET A 1 14.01 31.04 81.35
N ARG A 2 13.79 32.35 81.56
CA ARG A 2 13.39 33.43 80.63
C ARG A 2 12.55 33.11 79.37
N TYR A 3 11.30 33.57 79.41
CA TYR A 3 10.53 34.22 78.32
C TYR A 3 11.12 35.63 77.98
N PRO A 4 10.60 36.50 77.05
CA PRO A 4 9.51 36.40 76.04
C PRO A 4 9.75 37.21 74.70
N LEU A 5 8.67 37.44 73.93
CA LEU A 5 8.31 38.61 73.08
C LEU A 5 8.63 38.50 71.57
N PHE A 6 7.77 38.89 70.61
CA PHE A 6 6.79 39.98 70.59
C PHE A 6 5.60 39.65 69.64
N ARG A 7 4.36 39.91 70.10
CA ARG A 7 3.09 39.91 69.34
C ARG A 7 2.87 41.27 68.66
N TRP A 8 2.06 41.32 67.60
CA TRP A 8 1.13 42.43 67.25
C TRP A 8 0.19 41.90 66.15
N PHE A 9 -1.02 42.40 65.86
CA PHE A 9 -2.22 42.82 66.61
C PHE A 9 -3.26 43.15 65.49
N SER A 10 -4.56 42.85 65.70
CA SER A 10 -5.74 43.44 65.01
C SER A 10 -5.90 43.21 63.50
N GLY A 11 -7.10 43.09 62.91
CA GLY A 11 -8.49 43.20 63.34
C GLY A 11 -9.39 42.91 62.11
N VAL A 12 -10.64 42.43 62.24
CA VAL A 12 -11.94 43.15 62.26
C VAL A 12 -12.82 42.26 61.35
N CYS A 13 -13.75 41.42 61.79
CA CYS A 13 -15.07 41.63 62.41
C CYS A 13 -16.06 42.43 61.55
N LEU A 14 -17.04 41.76 60.89
CA LEU A 14 -18.45 42.17 60.96
C LEU A 14 -19.43 41.08 60.50
N PHE A 15 -20.31 40.69 61.43
CA PHE A 15 -21.66 40.14 61.24
C PHE A 15 -22.51 41.08 60.34
N VAL A 16 -23.58 40.67 59.67
CA VAL A 16 -24.93 40.46 60.22
C VAL A 16 -25.83 39.76 59.17
N LEU A 17 -26.74 38.96 59.71
CA LEU A 17 -27.79 38.14 59.13
C LEU A 17 -28.97 38.89 58.47
N LEU A 18 -29.73 38.10 57.68
CA LEU A 18 -31.19 38.07 57.44
C LEU A 18 -31.76 38.66 56.13
N VAL A 19 -32.67 37.84 55.56
CA VAL A 19 -33.68 38.04 54.49
C VAL A 19 -33.12 38.53 53.14
N ASP A 20 -33.23 37.81 52.01
CA ASP A 20 -34.38 37.09 51.48
C ASP A 20 -33.93 35.80 50.77
N CYS A 21 -34.62 34.67 51.02
CA CYS A 21 -34.68 33.64 49.99
C CYS A 21 -35.66 34.15 48.92
N ALA A 22 -35.18 35.09 48.11
CA ALA A 22 -35.83 35.43 46.86
C ALA A 22 -35.93 34.12 46.08
N ILE A 23 -37.16 33.68 45.82
CA ILE A 23 -37.45 32.65 44.85
C ILE A 23 -36.79 33.11 43.56
N LYS A 24 -35.61 32.57 43.23
CA LYS A 24 -35.07 32.72 41.88
C LYS A 24 -36.05 31.99 40.99
N THR A 25 -36.88 32.78 40.32
CA THR A 25 -37.75 32.33 39.25
C THR A 25 -36.86 31.59 38.26
N LYS A 26 -37.02 30.27 38.16
CA LYS A 26 -36.49 29.50 37.04
C LYS A 26 -37.21 30.02 35.80
N ASN A 27 -36.62 31.01 35.15
CA ASN A 27 -36.96 31.30 33.77
C ASN A 27 -35.93 30.54 32.92
N PRO A 28 -36.30 29.46 32.23
CA PRO A 28 -35.38 28.63 31.45
C PRO A 28 -34.69 29.36 30.29
N GLY A 29 -34.96 30.66 30.11
CA GLY A 29 -34.41 31.50 29.04
C GLY A 29 -33.61 32.72 29.53
N ASP A 30 -33.15 32.79 30.78
CA ASP A 30 -32.21 33.83 31.22
C ASP A 30 -30.77 33.48 30.79
N PRO A 31 -30.17 34.22 29.83
CA PRO A 31 -28.85 33.91 29.27
C PRO A 31 -27.68 34.11 30.25
N SER A 32 -27.95 34.63 31.45
CA SER A 32 -26.94 34.86 32.50
C SER A 32 -26.94 33.79 33.61
N SER A 33 -27.84 32.80 33.52
CA SER A 33 -27.97 31.75 34.54
C SER A 33 -27.00 30.58 34.31
N LEU A 34 -26.47 30.01 35.40
CA LEU A 34 -25.64 28.78 35.35
C LEU A 34 -26.38 27.65 34.63
N GLU A 35 -27.69 27.51 34.86
CA GLU A 35 -28.57 26.51 34.25
C GLU A 35 -28.71 26.71 32.72
N PHE A 36 -28.64 27.96 32.21
CA PHE A 36 -28.60 28.25 30.77
C PHE A 36 -27.26 27.87 30.14
N TYR A 37 -26.13 28.18 30.79
CA TYR A 37 -24.82 27.77 30.30
C TYR A 37 -24.61 26.25 30.40
N GLU A 38 -25.10 25.60 31.46
CA GLU A 38 -25.10 24.14 31.57
C GLU A 38 -25.97 23.51 30.49
N ASN A 39 -27.17 24.03 30.21
CA ASN A 39 -28.02 23.54 29.11
C ASN A 39 -27.47 23.87 27.72
N ALA A 40 -26.77 24.98 27.51
CA ALA A 40 -26.14 25.32 26.24
C ALA A 40 -24.86 24.51 25.99
N ILE A 41 -24.08 24.22 27.03
CA ILE A 41 -22.92 23.33 26.98
C ILE A 41 -23.39 21.88 26.81
N ILE A 42 -24.47 21.46 27.47
CA ILE A 42 -25.10 20.15 27.29
C ILE A 42 -25.80 20.05 25.93
N SER A 43 -26.45 21.09 25.41
CA SER A 43 -27.00 21.13 24.04
C SER A 43 -25.86 21.09 23.03
N CYS A 44 -24.78 21.85 23.24
CA CYS A 44 -23.59 21.78 22.40
C CYS A 44 -22.96 20.38 22.47
N LEU A 45 -22.84 19.75 23.65
CA LEU A 45 -22.41 18.35 23.77
C LEU A 45 -23.41 17.36 23.17
N LEU A 46 -24.73 17.56 23.25
CA LEU A 46 -25.73 16.61 22.74
C LEU A 46 -25.99 16.77 21.23
N ASP A 47 -25.74 17.97 20.68
CA ASP A 47 -25.85 18.29 19.27
C ASP A 47 -24.52 18.06 18.51
N SER A 48 -23.36 18.17 19.18
CA SER A 48 -22.04 17.91 18.58
C SER A 48 -21.37 16.58 19.00
N CYS A 49 -21.80 15.86 20.04
CA CYS A 49 -21.15 14.58 20.42
C CYS A 49 -21.71 13.31 19.76
N ASN A 50 -22.68 13.38 18.84
CA ASN A 50 -23.29 12.17 18.26
C ASN A 50 -23.23 12.08 16.71
N GLN A 51 -22.36 12.83 16.06
CA GLN A 51 -22.17 12.77 14.60
C GLN A 51 -20.82 12.13 14.20
N GLU A 52 -20.39 11.11 14.93
CA GLU A 52 -19.19 10.36 14.59
C GLU A 52 -19.42 9.54 13.32
N VAL A 53 -18.68 9.81 12.24
CA VAL A 53 -18.83 9.09 10.97
C VAL A 53 -18.22 7.69 11.10
N LEU A 54 -18.99 6.65 10.74
CA LEU A 54 -18.50 5.28 10.72
C LEU A 54 -17.90 4.97 9.34
N ILE A 55 -16.62 4.59 9.33
CA ILE A 55 -15.86 4.27 8.12
C ILE A 55 -15.36 2.83 8.22
N SER A 56 -15.61 2.04 7.19
CA SER A 56 -15.05 0.69 7.03
C SER A 56 -14.59 0.46 5.60
N GLY A 57 -13.82 -0.61 5.36
CA GLY A 57 -13.18 -0.89 4.05
C GLY A 57 -11.66 -0.97 4.12
N GLY A 58 -11.06 -0.47 5.21
CA GLY A 58 -9.62 -0.47 5.44
C GLY A 58 -8.98 0.87 5.06
N SER A 59 -7.65 0.93 5.16
CA SER A 59 -6.89 2.17 4.95
C SER A 59 -5.70 2.03 3.99
N LEU A 60 -5.65 0.92 3.24
CA LEU A 60 -4.59 0.62 2.30
C LEU A 60 -5.16 0.58 0.88
N VAL A 61 -4.58 1.34 -0.02
CA VAL A 61 -4.83 1.27 -1.47
C VAL A 61 -3.50 0.99 -2.16
N VAL A 62 -3.47 0.13 -3.18
CA VAL A 62 -2.26 -0.13 -3.98
C VAL A 62 -2.24 0.84 -5.16
N GLU A 63 -1.09 1.28 -5.65
CA GLU A 63 -1.01 2.01 -6.92
C GLU A 63 -1.71 1.27 -8.07
N GLU A 64 -2.33 2.05 -8.96
CA GLU A 64 -3.16 1.56 -10.06
C GLU A 64 -4.36 0.71 -9.63
N SER A 65 -4.76 0.78 -8.37
CA SER A 65 -5.91 0.05 -7.82
C SER A 65 -6.95 0.99 -7.20
N SER A 66 -7.97 0.40 -6.57
CA SER A 66 -8.96 1.18 -5.84
C SER A 66 -9.31 0.56 -4.49
N LEU A 67 -9.64 1.43 -3.54
CA LEU A 67 -10.14 1.09 -2.21
C LEU A 67 -11.59 1.55 -2.10
N THR A 68 -12.49 0.64 -1.74
CA THR A 68 -13.89 0.98 -1.46
C THR A 68 -14.07 1.21 0.02
N LEU A 69 -14.56 2.39 0.39
CA LEU A 69 -14.92 2.72 1.76
C LEU A 69 -16.44 2.78 1.90
N PHE A 70 -16.93 2.30 3.05
CA PHE A 70 -18.32 2.30 3.42
C PHE A 70 -18.54 3.31 4.55
N ILE A 71 -19.39 4.29 4.30
CA ILE A 71 -19.66 5.44 5.15
C ILE A 71 -21.09 5.35 5.66
N SER A 72 -21.28 5.47 6.98
CA SER A 72 -22.60 5.58 7.61
C SER A 72 -22.53 6.44 8.86
N LEU A 73 -23.68 6.81 9.41
CA LEU A 73 -23.80 7.54 10.66
C LEU A 73 -24.43 6.64 11.73
N PRO A 74 -24.01 6.75 13.00
CA PRO A 74 -24.58 6.00 14.12
C PRO A 74 -25.93 6.59 14.56
N LYS A 75 -26.20 7.86 14.23
CA LYS A 75 -27.42 8.58 14.59
C LYS A 75 -28.01 9.29 13.37
N ALA A 76 -29.34 9.29 13.28
CA ALA A 76 -30.08 10.02 12.27
C ALA A 76 -29.84 11.53 12.42
N PRO A 77 -29.53 12.26 11.34
CA PRO A 77 -29.42 13.71 11.41
C PRO A 77 -30.83 14.34 11.53
N SER A 78 -30.93 15.50 12.19
CA SER A 78 -32.19 16.22 12.40
C SER A 78 -32.77 16.81 11.10
N SER A 79 -31.91 17.03 10.10
CA SER A 79 -32.23 17.41 8.73
C SER A 79 -31.21 16.75 7.78
N SER A 80 -31.38 16.89 6.47
CA SER A 80 -30.41 16.35 5.51
C SER A 80 -29.00 16.93 5.76
N ALA A 81 -28.02 16.05 5.93
CA ALA A 81 -26.63 16.37 6.25
C ALA A 81 -25.73 16.03 5.07
N SER A 82 -25.02 17.02 4.54
CA SER A 82 -24.04 16.85 3.46
C SER A 82 -22.64 16.68 4.04
N TYR A 83 -21.95 15.63 3.61
CA TYR A 83 -20.54 15.39 3.92
C TYR A 83 -19.75 15.46 2.62
N SER A 84 -18.70 16.29 2.58
CA SER A 84 -17.81 16.35 1.41
C SER A 84 -16.47 15.69 1.70
N PHE A 85 -15.92 15.05 0.67
CA PHE A 85 -14.74 14.21 0.71
C PHE A 85 -13.68 14.76 -0.23
N SER A 86 -12.45 14.90 0.27
CA SER A 86 -11.29 15.31 -0.53
C SER A 86 -10.05 14.54 -0.12
N ILE A 87 -9.15 14.30 -1.07
CA ILE A 87 -7.84 13.72 -0.81
C ILE A 87 -6.83 14.85 -0.60
N SER A 88 -6.05 14.79 0.48
CA SER A 88 -5.06 15.83 0.81
C SER A 88 -3.91 15.92 -0.20
N ASN A 89 -3.62 14.84 -0.92
CA ASN A 89 -2.71 14.85 -2.07
C ASN A 89 -3.31 14.21 -3.33
N PRO A 90 -3.89 15.01 -4.24
CA PRO A 90 -4.46 14.53 -5.50
C PRO A 90 -3.46 13.89 -6.48
N SER A 91 -2.14 14.06 -6.28
CA SER A 91 -1.13 13.35 -7.09
C SER A 91 -1.06 11.86 -6.78
N LEU A 92 -1.56 11.44 -5.61
CA LEU A 92 -1.53 10.05 -5.16
C LEU A 92 -2.85 9.33 -5.42
N ALA A 93 -3.97 9.99 -5.18
CA ALA A 93 -5.29 9.38 -5.34
C ALA A 93 -6.40 10.40 -5.57
N THR A 94 -7.55 9.90 -6.02
CA THR A 94 -8.80 10.65 -6.14
C THR A 94 -9.93 9.95 -5.37
N VAL A 95 -10.99 10.68 -5.02
CA VAL A 95 -12.17 10.15 -4.31
C VAL A 95 -13.43 10.41 -5.13
N THR A 96 -14.33 9.42 -5.24
CA THR A 96 -15.63 9.58 -5.91
C THR A 96 -16.70 8.68 -5.27
N PRO A 97 -17.94 9.18 -5.02
CA PRO A 97 -18.34 10.59 -5.12
C PRO A 97 -17.65 11.46 -4.07
N SER A 98 -17.51 12.76 -4.36
CA SER A 98 -16.93 13.73 -3.42
C SER A 98 -17.95 14.28 -2.42
N VAL A 99 -19.22 13.91 -2.51
CA VAL A 99 -20.27 14.31 -1.57
C VAL A 99 -21.22 13.14 -1.32
N LEU A 100 -21.55 12.90 -0.05
CA LEU A 100 -22.64 12.03 0.36
C LEU A 100 -23.68 12.84 1.15
N VAL A 101 -24.96 12.53 0.95
CA VAL A 101 -26.06 13.16 1.67
C VAL A 101 -26.76 12.12 2.54
N PHE A 102 -26.75 12.36 3.84
CA PHE A 102 -27.45 11.54 4.83
C PHE A 102 -28.74 12.21 5.28
N THR A 103 -29.76 11.40 5.50
CA THR A 103 -31.14 11.75 5.87
C THR A 103 -31.57 10.80 6.97
N ALA A 104 -32.68 11.12 7.64
CA ALA A 104 -33.25 10.24 8.66
C ALA A 104 -33.57 8.81 8.14
N SER A 105 -33.73 8.61 6.83
CA SER A 105 -34.04 7.31 6.23
C SER A 105 -32.83 6.50 5.75
N ASN A 106 -31.66 7.10 5.54
CA ASN A 106 -30.50 6.41 4.96
C ASN A 106 -29.22 6.50 5.82
N TYR A 107 -29.24 7.24 6.94
CA TYR A 107 -28.06 7.48 7.78
C TYR A 107 -27.32 6.20 8.20
N ASN A 108 -28.06 5.15 8.55
CA ASN A 108 -27.53 3.87 9.02
C ASN A 108 -27.30 2.85 7.90
N THR A 109 -27.57 3.21 6.64
CA THR A 109 -27.27 2.37 5.49
C THR A 109 -25.91 2.78 4.96
N ALA A 110 -24.99 1.82 4.87
CA ALA A 110 -23.65 2.06 4.33
C ALA A 110 -23.74 2.59 2.89
N GLN A 111 -23.23 3.81 2.69
CA GLN A 111 -23.03 4.42 1.39
C GLN A 111 -21.56 4.28 0.99
N THR A 112 -21.29 4.16 -0.30
CA THR A 112 -19.93 3.86 -0.79
C THR A 112 -19.25 5.08 -1.35
N ILE A 113 -17.98 5.26 -1.02
CA ILE A 113 -17.03 6.06 -1.80
C ILE A 113 -15.89 5.16 -2.28
N GLN A 114 -15.31 5.53 -3.42
CA GLN A 114 -14.17 4.85 -4.01
C GLN A 114 -12.98 5.80 -3.98
N ILE A 115 -11.87 5.33 -3.40
CA ILE A 115 -10.55 5.94 -3.55
C ILE A 115 -9.88 5.24 -4.72
N LEU A 116 -9.53 5.98 -5.76
CA LEU A 116 -8.78 5.47 -6.91
C LEU A 116 -7.34 5.97 -6.77
N ALA A 117 -6.40 5.05 -6.58
CA ALA A 117 -4.98 5.38 -6.61
C ALA A 117 -4.55 5.70 -8.04
N ASN A 118 -3.66 6.67 -8.17
CA ASN A 118 -3.14 7.08 -9.47
C ASN A 118 -2.14 6.04 -10.02
N ALA A 119 -1.63 6.33 -11.22
CA ALA A 119 -0.57 5.57 -11.85
C ALA A 119 0.62 5.41 -10.91
N ASP A 120 1.27 4.25 -10.99
CA ASP A 120 2.54 3.97 -10.33
C ASP A 120 3.60 5.01 -10.73
N ASP A 121 4.47 5.37 -9.78
CA ASP A 121 5.51 6.36 -10.00
C ASP A 121 6.85 5.72 -10.41
N THR A 122 7.98 6.19 -9.91
CA THR A 122 9.29 5.63 -10.29
C THR A 122 10.16 5.32 -9.08
N ASP A 123 9.63 5.49 -7.87
CA ASP A 123 10.31 5.04 -6.68
C ASP A 123 9.80 3.65 -6.26
N THR A 124 10.05 3.23 -5.03
CA THR A 124 9.65 1.90 -4.53
C THR A 124 9.02 2.02 -3.14
N VAL A 125 8.49 3.20 -2.85
CA VAL A 125 8.24 3.69 -1.50
C VAL A 125 6.75 3.89 -1.30
N ASP A 126 6.25 3.28 -0.23
CA ASP A 126 4.87 3.51 0.17
C ASP A 126 4.62 4.97 0.56
N ASN A 127 3.54 5.53 0.02
CA ASN A 127 3.10 6.88 0.32
C ASN A 127 2.02 6.91 1.41
N SER A 128 1.85 8.06 2.08
CA SER A 128 0.80 8.28 3.08
C SER A 128 0.07 9.58 2.81
N PHE A 129 -1.25 9.57 2.95
CA PHE A 129 -2.12 10.72 2.73
C PHE A 129 -3.37 10.62 3.60
N THR A 130 -4.25 11.62 3.51
CA THR A 130 -5.51 11.65 4.26
C THR A 130 -6.70 11.80 3.32
N LEU A 131 -7.79 11.11 3.66
CA LEU A 131 -9.13 11.49 3.24
C LEU A 131 -9.66 12.49 4.26
N ASP A 132 -9.88 13.72 3.81
CA ASP A 132 -10.47 14.78 4.60
C ASP A 132 -11.98 14.77 4.37
N ILE A 133 -12.73 14.72 5.47
CA ILE A 133 -14.19 14.64 5.48
C ILE A 133 -14.69 15.90 6.17
N LEU A 134 -15.28 16.81 5.40
CA LEU A 134 -15.93 17.99 5.94
C LEU A 134 -17.37 17.62 6.30
N ASP A 135 -17.72 17.78 7.56
CA ASP A 135 -19.07 17.57 8.06
C ASP A 135 -19.98 18.81 7.79
N PRO A 136 -21.29 18.72 8.04
CA PRO A 136 -22.21 19.84 7.83
C PRO A 136 -21.99 21.05 8.74
N GLN A 137 -21.11 20.93 9.75
CA GLN A 137 -20.78 21.98 10.73
C GLN A 137 -19.38 22.57 10.44
N ASP A 138 -18.83 22.31 9.26
CA ASP A 138 -17.50 22.72 8.81
C ASP A 138 -16.35 22.16 9.67
N LEU A 139 -16.58 21.06 10.40
CA LEU A 139 -15.53 20.32 11.09
C LEU A 139 -14.93 19.29 10.13
N THR A 140 -13.60 19.21 10.14
CA THR A 140 -12.86 18.25 9.31
C THR A 140 -12.44 17.03 10.12
N ILE A 141 -12.80 15.84 9.63
CA ILE A 141 -12.32 14.56 10.11
C ILE A 141 -11.22 14.08 9.16
N HIS A 142 -10.06 13.69 9.70
CA HIS A 142 -8.96 13.15 8.91
C HIS A 142 -8.92 11.63 9.04
N TYR A 143 -9.05 10.94 7.90
CA TYR A 143 -8.91 9.49 7.82
C TYR A 143 -7.59 9.13 7.11
N SER A 144 -6.63 8.61 7.87
CA SER A 144 -5.30 8.27 7.35
C SER A 144 -5.37 7.10 6.38
N LEU A 145 -4.75 7.28 5.21
CA LEU A 145 -4.62 6.29 4.16
C LEU A 145 -3.15 6.06 3.83
N LYS A 146 -2.84 4.83 3.44
CA LYS A 146 -1.54 4.42 2.93
C LYS A 146 -1.71 3.97 1.47
N GLN A 147 -0.91 4.53 0.59
CA GLN A 147 -0.73 4.00 -0.76
C GLN A 147 0.44 3.01 -0.71
N LYS A 148 0.16 1.76 -1.06
CA LYS A 148 1.17 0.72 -1.17
C LYS A 148 1.76 0.80 -2.58
N ASP A 149 3.07 0.94 -2.60
CA ASP A 149 3.87 0.80 -3.81
C ASP A 149 3.68 -0.60 -4.42
N ASN A 150 3.56 -0.67 -5.74
CA ASN A 150 3.22 -1.90 -6.43
C ASN A 150 4.40 -2.59 -7.13
N ASP A 151 5.60 -2.01 -7.06
CA ASP A 151 6.78 -2.51 -7.75
C ASP A 151 7.18 -3.91 -7.33
N ARG A 152 7.82 -4.61 -8.27
CA ARG A 152 8.29 -5.98 -8.07
C ARG A 152 9.80 -6.05 -8.05
N TYR A 153 10.31 -6.96 -7.24
CA TYR A 153 11.75 -7.17 -7.14
C TYR A 153 12.18 -8.45 -7.84
N LEU A 154 13.37 -8.41 -8.40
CA LEU A 154 14.06 -9.57 -8.94
C LEU A 154 15.55 -9.54 -8.60
N PHE A 155 16.21 -10.67 -8.78
CA PHE A 155 17.65 -10.79 -8.66
C PHE A 155 18.17 -12.01 -9.44
N ALA A 156 19.43 -11.97 -9.86
CA ALA A 156 20.13 -13.17 -10.32
C ALA A 156 20.81 -13.87 -9.14
N THR A 157 20.70 -15.20 -9.08
CA THR A 157 21.46 -16.02 -8.14
C THR A 157 22.95 -15.97 -8.45
N ASN A 158 23.79 -16.51 -7.55
CA ASN A 158 25.16 -16.85 -7.94
C ASN A 158 25.17 -17.86 -9.11
N PRO A 159 26.18 -17.82 -10.00
CA PRO A 159 26.28 -18.74 -11.13
C PRO A 159 26.69 -20.13 -10.63
N SER A 160 25.72 -21.00 -10.43
CA SER A 160 25.93 -22.33 -9.82
C SER A 160 25.13 -23.45 -10.50
N TYR A 161 24.39 -23.14 -11.57
CA TYR A 161 23.40 -24.05 -12.12
C TYR A 161 23.72 -24.41 -13.58
N ALA A 162 23.98 -25.70 -13.80
CA ALA A 162 23.87 -26.33 -15.11
C ALA A 162 22.40 -26.64 -15.42
N GLY A 163 22.04 -26.87 -16.69
CA GLY A 163 20.66 -26.98 -17.17
C GLY A 163 19.81 -28.15 -16.61
N ASN A 164 20.34 -28.99 -15.71
CA ASN A 164 19.64 -30.12 -15.09
C ASN A 164 19.18 -29.79 -13.67
N PHE A 165 18.32 -28.78 -13.53
CA PHE A 165 17.71 -28.43 -12.25
C PHE A 165 16.26 -28.88 -12.15
N SER A 166 15.55 -29.15 -13.26
CA SER A 166 14.10 -29.31 -13.38
C SER A 166 13.30 -28.03 -13.03
N ALA A 167 12.34 -27.66 -13.86
CA ALA A 167 11.64 -26.38 -13.75
C ALA A 167 10.80 -26.19 -12.46
N ASN A 168 10.27 -27.26 -11.85
CA ASN A 168 9.61 -27.19 -10.54
C ASN A 168 10.59 -26.92 -9.38
N PHE A 169 11.85 -27.28 -9.56
CA PHE A 169 12.90 -27.06 -8.57
C PHE A 169 13.55 -25.68 -8.71
N ALA A 170 13.44 -25.04 -9.87
CA ALA A 170 13.94 -23.67 -10.06
C ALA A 170 13.23 -22.67 -9.12
N ASP A 171 11.91 -22.81 -8.91
CA ASP A 171 11.19 -22.00 -7.91
C ASP A 171 11.61 -22.33 -6.47
N ALA A 172 11.96 -23.59 -6.18
CA ALA A 172 12.45 -24.00 -4.87
C ALA A 172 13.85 -23.44 -4.58
N ILE A 173 14.71 -23.37 -5.61
CA ILE A 173 15.98 -22.65 -5.55
C ILE A 173 15.71 -21.18 -5.21
N CYS A 174 14.86 -20.50 -5.97
CA CYS A 174 14.54 -19.10 -5.71
C CYS A 174 13.98 -18.87 -4.30
N SER A 175 13.10 -19.74 -3.84
CA SER A 175 12.55 -19.67 -2.48
C SER A 175 13.63 -19.80 -1.39
N THR A 176 14.71 -20.52 -1.66
CA THR A 176 15.85 -20.69 -0.73
C THR A 176 16.80 -19.52 -0.78
N GLU A 177 17.13 -19.04 -1.98
CA GLU A 177 18.09 -17.95 -2.22
C GLU A 177 17.62 -16.63 -1.60
N VAL A 178 16.31 -16.39 -1.51
CA VAL A 178 15.73 -15.18 -0.87
C VAL A 178 16.26 -14.95 0.55
N SER A 179 16.57 -16.01 1.30
CA SER A 179 17.14 -15.89 2.66
C SER A 179 18.54 -15.24 2.68
N GLY A 180 19.28 -15.30 1.57
CA GLY A 180 20.55 -14.61 1.38
C GLY A 180 20.42 -13.12 1.06
N HIS A 181 19.21 -12.62 0.84
CA HIS A 181 18.92 -11.25 0.41
C HIS A 181 17.96 -10.56 1.40
N PRO A 182 18.45 -10.08 2.57
CA PRO A 182 17.60 -9.55 3.64
C PRO A 182 16.86 -8.26 3.29
N THR A 183 17.25 -7.58 2.21
CA THR A 183 16.59 -6.37 1.70
C THR A 183 15.38 -6.67 0.83
N LEU A 184 15.19 -7.93 0.39
CA LEU A 184 14.02 -8.31 -0.37
C LEU A 184 12.76 -8.25 0.49
N PRO A 185 11.65 -7.74 -0.06
CA PRO A 185 10.36 -7.89 0.61
C PRO A 185 10.03 -9.37 0.81
N SER A 186 9.39 -9.68 1.95
CA SER A 186 8.84 -11.01 2.19
C SER A 186 7.84 -11.37 1.09
N GLY A 187 7.91 -12.60 0.60
CA GLY A 187 7.01 -13.09 -0.44
C GLY A 187 7.51 -14.38 -1.07
N SER A 188 6.74 -14.89 -2.03
CA SER A 188 7.18 -16.01 -2.86
C SER A 188 7.93 -15.51 -4.09
N TYR A 189 8.94 -16.27 -4.51
CA TYR A 189 9.76 -15.96 -5.68
C TYR A 189 9.77 -17.15 -6.63
N LYS A 190 9.70 -16.87 -7.93
CA LYS A 190 9.72 -17.88 -8.98
C LYS A 190 10.86 -17.63 -9.96
N ALA A 191 11.38 -18.69 -10.55
CA ALA A 191 12.45 -18.60 -11.54
C ALA A 191 11.92 -18.10 -12.90
N LEU A 192 12.55 -17.10 -13.50
CA LEU A 192 12.24 -16.67 -14.86
C LEU A 192 12.87 -17.63 -15.87
N GLU A 193 12.12 -18.67 -16.25
CA GLU A 193 12.51 -19.63 -17.30
C GLU A 193 11.31 -20.03 -18.15
N VAL A 194 11.53 -20.77 -19.24
CA VAL A 194 10.49 -21.50 -19.94
C VAL A 194 10.88 -22.95 -20.21
N SER A 195 9.97 -23.85 -19.87
CA SER A 195 10.05 -25.28 -20.18
C SER A 195 9.16 -25.69 -21.35
N GLY A 196 8.18 -24.84 -21.71
CA GLY A 196 7.19 -25.06 -22.77
C GLY A 196 5.98 -25.89 -22.34
N THR A 197 6.14 -26.79 -21.36
CA THR A 197 5.07 -27.68 -20.87
C THR A 197 4.49 -27.25 -19.54
N ILE A 198 5.34 -26.86 -18.58
CA ILE A 198 4.91 -26.46 -17.22
C ILE A 198 5.10 -24.95 -16.96
N ARG A 199 5.88 -24.27 -17.80
CA ARG A 199 6.09 -22.82 -17.78
C ARG A 199 6.24 -22.30 -19.20
N ARG A 200 5.38 -21.37 -19.61
CA ARG A 200 5.35 -20.79 -20.96
C ARG A 200 4.90 -19.33 -20.91
N ALA A 201 5.70 -18.46 -21.54
CA ALA A 201 5.45 -17.03 -21.65
C ALA A 201 4.48 -16.66 -22.79
N SER A 202 4.57 -17.37 -23.92
CA SER A 202 3.68 -17.15 -25.06
C SER A 202 2.26 -17.66 -24.80
N ALA A 203 1.28 -17.01 -25.42
CA ALA A 203 -0.13 -17.35 -25.25
C ALA A 203 -0.49 -18.76 -25.81
N PRO A 204 -1.33 -19.56 -25.12
CA PRO A 204 -1.83 -19.30 -23.76
C PRO A 204 -0.72 -19.50 -22.74
N GLN A 205 -0.54 -18.52 -21.85
CA GLN A 205 0.46 -18.56 -20.80
C GLN A 205 0.22 -19.74 -19.85
N ILE A 206 1.30 -20.38 -19.41
CA ILE A 206 1.26 -21.46 -18.42
C ILE A 206 2.20 -21.07 -17.30
N ASN A 207 1.67 -20.88 -16.08
CA ASN A 207 2.44 -20.54 -14.89
C ASN A 207 3.47 -19.42 -15.13
N TRP A 208 3.07 -18.39 -15.90
CA TRP A 208 3.98 -17.30 -16.26
C TRP A 208 4.38 -16.46 -15.03
N VAL A 209 5.59 -15.93 -15.08
CA VAL A 209 6.31 -15.40 -13.92
C VAL A 209 6.13 -13.90 -13.78
N LEU A 210 6.16 -13.19 -14.91
CA LEU A 210 6.05 -11.74 -14.94
C LEU A 210 4.58 -11.32 -14.94
N LYS A 211 4.28 -10.24 -14.22
CA LYS A 211 2.95 -9.61 -14.20
C LYS A 211 2.86 -8.58 -15.32
N PRO A 212 1.65 -8.34 -15.87
CA PRO A 212 1.47 -7.29 -16.85
C PRO A 212 1.54 -5.89 -16.22
N ASN A 213 2.00 -4.91 -16.98
CA ASN A 213 2.07 -3.49 -16.60
C ASN A 213 2.71 -3.25 -15.23
N MET A 214 3.92 -3.75 -15.07
CA MET A 214 4.63 -3.77 -13.79
C MET A 214 6.08 -3.33 -13.97
N GLN A 215 6.62 -2.54 -13.03
CA GLN A 215 8.06 -2.28 -12.98
C GLN A 215 8.76 -3.34 -12.12
N TYR A 216 9.95 -3.72 -12.60
CA TYR A 216 10.80 -4.70 -11.96
C TYR A 216 12.14 -4.06 -11.58
N TRP A 217 12.48 -4.13 -10.30
CA TRP A 217 13.74 -3.62 -9.74
C TRP A 217 14.73 -4.74 -9.46
N ASP A 218 15.97 -4.53 -9.92
CA ASP A 218 17.08 -5.39 -9.56
C ASP A 218 17.67 -4.93 -8.23
N ILE A 219 17.54 -5.77 -7.21
CA ILE A 219 18.04 -5.46 -5.87
C ILE A 219 19.55 -5.32 -5.81
N ALA A 220 20.28 -6.00 -6.70
CA ALA A 220 21.73 -6.02 -6.64
C ALA A 220 22.31 -4.66 -7.05
N THR A 221 21.63 -3.96 -7.96
CA THR A 221 21.98 -2.60 -8.41
C THR A 221 21.13 -1.53 -7.76
N SER A 222 20.02 -1.88 -7.11
CA SER A 222 19.00 -0.94 -6.64
C SER A 222 18.53 0.00 -7.75
N ALA A 223 18.36 -0.56 -8.96
CA ALA A 223 17.96 0.16 -10.15
C ALA A 223 16.84 -0.61 -10.88
N LYS A 224 16.00 0.13 -11.60
CA LYS A 224 14.98 -0.47 -12.46
C LYS A 224 15.64 -1.36 -13.51
N ALA A 225 15.22 -2.62 -13.56
CA ALA A 225 15.66 -3.60 -14.54
C ALA A 225 14.84 -3.47 -15.84
N TYR A 226 13.50 -3.56 -15.71
CA TYR A 226 12.56 -3.46 -16.83
C TYR A 226 11.16 -3.03 -16.38
N ASP A 227 10.43 -2.39 -17.29
CA ASP A 227 8.96 -2.34 -17.28
C ASP A 227 8.40 -3.54 -18.07
N THR A 228 7.15 -3.92 -17.80
CA THR A 228 6.46 -4.96 -18.57
C THR A 228 5.22 -4.44 -19.28
N ASP A 229 4.92 -5.01 -20.45
CA ASP A 229 3.71 -4.72 -21.22
C ASP A 229 2.45 -5.41 -20.63
N ALA A 230 1.31 -5.24 -21.30
CA ALA A 230 0.04 -5.86 -20.89
C ALA A 230 0.02 -7.40 -20.97
N ASN A 231 1.02 -8.03 -21.58
CA ASN A 231 1.21 -9.49 -21.60
C ASN A 231 2.20 -9.97 -20.54
N GLY A 232 2.86 -9.06 -19.80
CA GLY A 232 3.93 -9.39 -18.88
C GLY A 232 5.24 -9.70 -19.60
N TYR A 233 5.53 -9.01 -20.71
CA TYR A 233 6.80 -9.06 -21.42
C TYR A 233 7.61 -7.82 -21.14
N PHE A 234 8.91 -7.97 -20.90
CA PHE A 234 9.80 -6.83 -20.72
C PHE A 234 9.76 -5.90 -21.94
N LEU A 235 9.65 -4.61 -21.66
CA LEU A 235 9.74 -3.55 -22.64
C LEU A 235 11.21 -3.24 -22.93
N ASP A 236 11.57 -3.29 -24.20
CA ASP A 236 12.94 -3.03 -24.66
C ASP A 236 13.41 -1.63 -24.24
N SER A 237 14.61 -1.57 -23.65
CA SER A 237 15.27 -0.34 -23.20
C SER A 237 14.53 0.45 -22.12
N SER A 238 13.60 -0.18 -21.38
CA SER A 238 12.82 0.46 -20.30
C SER A 238 13.59 0.64 -18.98
N GLY A 239 14.69 -0.08 -18.79
CA GLY A 239 15.51 -0.02 -17.58
C GLY A 239 16.99 -0.31 -17.86
N ASN A 240 17.67 -0.97 -16.93
CA ASN A 240 19.10 -1.27 -17.00
C ASN A 240 19.41 -2.77 -17.23
N GLY A 241 18.38 -3.61 -17.37
CA GLY A 241 18.53 -5.05 -17.36
C GLY A 241 18.86 -5.62 -15.97
N ILE A 242 19.02 -6.94 -15.90
CA ILE A 242 19.23 -7.66 -14.64
C ILE A 242 20.71 -7.92 -14.46
N SER A 243 21.32 -7.42 -13.37
CA SER A 243 22.73 -7.69 -13.10
C SER A 243 22.95 -9.14 -12.63
N SER A 244 24.16 -9.66 -12.88
CA SER A 244 24.59 -10.97 -12.39
C SER A 244 26.08 -10.90 -12.00
N SER A 245 26.54 -11.86 -11.20
CA SER A 245 27.96 -12.08 -10.97
C SER A 245 28.57 -13.06 -11.99
N GLY A 246 27.75 -13.72 -12.80
CA GLY A 246 28.13 -14.64 -13.88
C GLY A 246 28.18 -13.97 -15.26
N VAL A 247 28.26 -14.78 -16.32
CA VAL A 247 28.21 -14.28 -17.72
C VAL A 247 26.79 -14.09 -18.25
N GLY A 248 25.78 -14.57 -17.52
CA GLY A 248 24.38 -14.55 -17.90
C GLY A 248 23.56 -15.48 -17.01
N PHE A 249 22.31 -15.73 -17.42
CA PHE A 249 21.37 -16.59 -16.70
C PHE A 249 20.53 -17.43 -17.66
N TRP A 250 20.08 -18.58 -17.18
CA TRP A 250 19.18 -19.43 -17.96
C TRP A 250 17.79 -18.82 -18.07
N THR A 251 17.26 -18.75 -19.30
CA THR A 251 15.86 -18.36 -19.55
C THR A 251 15.13 -19.38 -20.41
N GLY A 252 15.81 -19.96 -21.41
CA GLY A 252 15.19 -20.80 -22.43
C GLY A 252 14.23 -20.06 -23.37
N LEU A 253 14.16 -18.72 -23.30
CA LEU A 253 13.27 -17.89 -24.11
C LEU A 253 13.90 -17.60 -25.47
N ASN A 254 13.07 -17.57 -26.52
CA ASN A 254 13.42 -16.90 -27.77
C ASN A 254 13.07 -15.40 -27.67
N ALA A 255 13.62 -14.59 -28.57
CA ALA A 255 13.38 -13.14 -28.63
C ALA A 255 11.91 -12.76 -28.89
N ASP A 256 11.09 -13.69 -29.39
CA ASP A 256 9.65 -13.52 -29.59
C ASP A 256 8.81 -14.05 -28.42
N TRP A 257 9.43 -14.28 -27.25
CA TRP A 257 8.81 -14.82 -26.04
C TRP A 257 8.27 -16.25 -26.16
N THR A 258 8.59 -16.96 -27.25
CA THR A 258 8.30 -18.38 -27.36
C THR A 258 9.35 -19.23 -26.62
N THR A 259 9.04 -20.51 -26.40
CA THR A 259 9.98 -21.45 -25.81
C THR A 259 11.06 -21.82 -26.83
N GLY A 260 12.31 -21.48 -26.51
CA GLY A 260 13.50 -21.86 -27.25
C GLY A 260 14.12 -23.16 -26.74
N SER A 261 15.43 -23.30 -26.98
CA SER A 261 16.19 -24.41 -26.40
C SER A 261 16.25 -24.25 -24.89
N ASN A 262 15.92 -25.31 -24.14
CA ASN A 262 15.75 -25.24 -22.69
C ASN A 262 16.26 -26.49 -21.98
N CYS A 263 17.38 -27.05 -22.44
CA CYS A 263 18.01 -28.21 -21.80
C CYS A 263 17.09 -29.42 -21.65
N SER A 264 16.29 -29.69 -22.68
CA SER A 264 15.26 -30.75 -22.69
C SER A 264 14.25 -30.58 -21.55
N GLY A 265 13.71 -29.37 -21.38
CA GLY A 265 12.82 -29.05 -20.25
C GLY A 265 13.55 -29.02 -18.91
N TRP A 266 14.81 -28.57 -18.92
CA TRP A 266 15.72 -28.47 -17.79
C TRP A 266 16.04 -29.80 -17.11
N THR A 267 16.16 -30.86 -17.90
CA THR A 267 16.46 -32.23 -17.43
C THR A 267 17.82 -32.75 -17.90
N SER A 268 18.61 -31.91 -18.59
CA SER A 268 19.90 -32.28 -19.15
C SER A 268 20.97 -31.27 -18.78
N ASN A 269 22.14 -31.78 -18.44
CA ASN A 269 23.39 -31.03 -18.29
C ASN A 269 24.46 -31.57 -19.27
N SER A 270 24.03 -32.11 -20.42
CA SER A 270 24.94 -32.58 -21.46
C SER A 270 25.46 -31.41 -22.29
N ASN A 271 26.74 -31.46 -22.66
CA ASN A 271 27.37 -30.50 -23.56
C ASN A 271 26.83 -30.54 -25.02
N THR A 272 26.01 -31.53 -25.36
CA THR A 272 25.38 -31.66 -26.68
C THR A 272 23.94 -31.18 -26.72
N VAL A 273 23.36 -30.90 -25.56
CA VAL A 273 22.02 -30.31 -25.44
C VAL A 273 22.22 -28.81 -25.20
N LEU A 274 21.37 -28.00 -25.83
CA LEU A 274 21.45 -26.55 -25.71
C LEU A 274 20.32 -25.99 -24.84
N GLY A 275 20.61 -24.86 -24.20
CA GLY A 275 19.66 -23.97 -23.55
C GLY A 275 19.92 -22.54 -23.99
N VAL A 276 18.90 -21.69 -24.04
CA VAL A 276 19.06 -20.27 -24.31
C VAL A 276 19.33 -19.51 -23.00
N ASP A 277 20.32 -18.63 -23.04
CA ASP A 277 20.65 -17.71 -21.96
C ASP A 277 20.12 -16.29 -22.22
N GLY A 278 20.19 -15.45 -21.19
CA GLY A 278 20.04 -14.00 -21.28
C GLY A 278 21.33 -13.29 -20.83
N ASN A 279 21.60 -12.13 -21.42
CA ASN A 279 22.73 -11.29 -21.06
C ASN A 279 22.45 -10.51 -19.77
N GLN A 280 23.45 -10.41 -18.90
CA GLN A 280 23.37 -9.54 -17.74
C GLN A 280 23.41 -8.05 -18.12
N SER A 281 22.73 -7.22 -17.33
CA SER A 281 22.71 -5.75 -17.46
C SER A 281 22.43 -5.24 -18.88
N ASP A 282 21.64 -6.00 -19.65
CA ASP A 282 21.26 -5.68 -21.01
C ASP A 282 19.76 -5.38 -21.03
N ALA A 283 19.39 -4.11 -21.12
CA ALA A 283 17.99 -3.70 -21.11
C ALA A 283 17.24 -4.02 -22.41
N THR A 284 17.88 -4.67 -23.39
CA THR A 284 17.22 -5.08 -24.63
C THR A 284 16.63 -6.49 -24.53
N ILE A 285 15.97 -6.96 -25.59
CA ILE A 285 15.51 -8.36 -25.69
C ILE A 285 16.64 -9.38 -25.46
N SER A 286 17.90 -9.02 -25.75
CA SER A 286 19.08 -9.85 -25.50
C SER A 286 19.30 -10.13 -24.02
N GLY A 287 18.75 -9.29 -23.13
CA GLY A 287 18.75 -9.52 -21.71
C GLY A 287 17.97 -10.75 -21.27
N VAL A 288 17.00 -11.24 -22.06
CA VAL A 288 16.29 -12.50 -21.78
C VAL A 288 16.45 -13.57 -22.85
N SER A 289 16.99 -13.23 -24.02
CA SER A 289 17.23 -14.16 -25.14
C SER A 289 18.47 -13.73 -25.91
N SER A 290 19.63 -14.26 -25.54
CA SER A 290 20.92 -13.97 -26.17
C SER A 290 21.36 -15.10 -27.11
N VAL A 291 21.91 -16.19 -26.57
CA VAL A 291 22.49 -17.27 -27.37
C VAL A 291 22.19 -18.65 -26.79
N ALA A 292 22.18 -19.66 -27.67
CA ALA A 292 22.09 -21.04 -27.24
C ALA A 292 23.47 -21.55 -26.78
N VAL A 293 23.58 -21.94 -25.52
CA VAL A 293 24.80 -22.49 -24.92
C VAL A 293 24.60 -23.92 -24.45
N ALA A 294 25.70 -24.64 -24.28
CA ALA A 294 25.70 -26.04 -23.87
C ALA A 294 25.18 -26.17 -22.42
N CYS A 295 24.33 -27.15 -22.15
CA CYS A 295 23.64 -27.27 -20.86
C CYS A 295 24.53 -27.69 -19.68
N ASP A 296 25.79 -28.05 -19.93
CA ASP A 296 26.81 -28.22 -18.89
C ASP A 296 27.42 -26.89 -18.43
N SER A 297 27.13 -25.79 -19.12
CA SER A 297 27.53 -24.43 -18.71
C SER A 297 26.90 -24.06 -17.37
N VAL A 298 27.67 -23.39 -16.53
CA VAL A 298 27.22 -22.94 -15.20
C VAL A 298 26.80 -21.48 -15.27
N LEU A 299 25.50 -21.23 -15.14
CA LEU A 299 24.90 -19.89 -15.18
C LEU A 299 24.07 -19.61 -13.92
N SER A 300 23.61 -18.37 -13.80
CA SER A 300 22.65 -17.96 -12.77
C SER A 300 21.21 -18.33 -13.16
N LEU A 301 20.30 -18.27 -12.19
CA LEU A 301 18.86 -18.20 -12.40
C LEU A 301 18.37 -16.81 -12.01
N ILE A 302 17.30 -16.31 -12.64
CA ILE A 302 16.62 -15.10 -12.19
C ILE A 302 15.47 -15.49 -11.29
N CYS A 303 15.41 -14.91 -10.10
CA CYS A 303 14.32 -15.07 -9.15
C CYS A 303 13.47 -13.82 -9.09
N VAL A 304 12.16 -13.98 -9.31
CA VAL A 304 11.20 -12.88 -9.49
C VAL A 304 10.10 -12.97 -8.45
N GLN A 305 9.85 -11.87 -7.75
CA GLN A 305 8.76 -11.74 -6.79
C GLN A 305 7.39 -11.94 -7.46
N GLN A 306 6.45 -12.58 -6.74
CA GLN A 306 5.12 -12.93 -7.26
C GLN A 306 3.98 -12.09 -6.69
#